data_AF-A0A396MVK3-F1
#
_entry.id   AF-A0A396MVK3-F1
#
_cell.length_a   1.000
_cell.length_b   1.000
_cell.length_c   1.000
_cell.angle_alpha   90.00
_cell.angle_beta   90.00
_cell.angle_gamma   90.00
#
_symmetry.space_group_name_H-M   'P 1'
#
loop_
_entity.id
_entity.type
_entity.pdbx_description
1 polymer ?
#
loop_
_entity_poly.entity_id
_entity_poly.type
_entity_poly.pdbx_seq_one_letter_code
_entity_poly.pdbx_strand_id
1 'polypeptide(L)'
;MKYKGAAIQYDCHFMDKEKNLADLTNLVRQAAWQGAKLIVLPEMCATGYYFDSMEQAAEMAEPIANGQTVRLLENLAKELDCYLVAGLPESDGERLYNSAVLIGPEGLIGRHRKMHHYVPDSTWAKTGDEPVKVFNTPIGNIGIQICMDLSYPEGPRLSRLMGAQVLCSPMNWNEPSIPSSIWLTRAKENGMYVIASNRHGNEKGFDFCGGSGIIDPEGRVVACHPYGDGIAMAEIDLEMKPDRSDIPLRRPKLYRELQLQRYPWYQSQYYQAYATEPLLEGKQFSTAVCSMKPENREEGFMAVKQAISQAGKQGERLLVLPELVLGGVPDDLQQAQCVAIREDDPVWKELSSLVMENHVDVILGFVLEENGKLWNAAACLCEDGSRHYYRKSHLTEREAQWAEAGDRAGLVLDRPYGRIGVLLGNEIFITEVPRLLANSGCDILAVPAVENPSCPPGIPEVQQEVEHYHLARVRANENSTYAVFAAQKGVSGIFGPDMFLVPRNEVVLNESGFADMTMDTRFILSDESGCPAINLVREKPMLGTRHTTWYDKLIEETDCVL
;
A
#
# COMPACT_ATOMS: atom_id res chain seq x y z
N MET A 1 6.71 5.11 -26.78
CA MET A 1 8.18 5.30 -26.90
C MET A 1 8.88 4.22 -26.09
N LYS A 2 10.05 3.71 -26.52
CA LYS A 2 10.85 2.71 -25.79
C LYS A 2 12.26 3.20 -25.50
N TYR A 3 12.78 2.93 -24.29
CA TYR A 3 14.16 3.20 -23.89
C TYR A 3 14.56 2.32 -22.71
N LYS A 4 15.86 2.22 -22.39
CA LYS A 4 16.28 1.48 -21.18
C LYS A 4 16.29 2.37 -19.95
N GLY A 5 15.67 1.90 -18.87
CA GLY A 5 15.83 2.47 -17.52
C GLY A 5 16.84 1.68 -16.70
N ALA A 6 17.48 2.33 -15.73
CA ALA A 6 18.40 1.70 -14.79
C ALA A 6 18.16 2.17 -13.35
N ALA A 7 18.23 1.24 -12.40
CA ALA A 7 18.34 1.51 -10.97
C ALA A 7 19.74 1.10 -10.49
N ILE A 8 20.47 2.04 -9.90
CA ILE A 8 21.81 1.79 -9.36
C ILE A 8 21.69 1.30 -7.92
N GLN A 9 22.52 0.32 -7.56
CA GLN A 9 22.70 -0.14 -6.20
C GLN A 9 24.18 -0.10 -5.85
N TYR A 10 24.54 0.52 -4.73
CA TYR A 10 25.89 0.40 -4.20
C TYR A 10 25.95 0.73 -2.71
N ASP A 11 27.06 0.37 -2.08
CA ASP A 11 27.35 0.71 -0.69
C ASP A 11 27.99 2.10 -0.60
N CYS A 12 27.21 3.06 -0.09
CA CYS A 12 27.65 4.44 0.08
C CYS A 12 28.51 4.60 1.34
N HIS A 13 29.70 5.19 1.20
CA HIS A 13 30.59 5.47 2.31
C HIS A 13 30.13 6.73 3.06
N PHE A 14 29.73 6.58 4.32
CA PHE A 14 29.22 7.69 5.13
C PHE A 14 30.20 8.86 5.18
N MET A 15 29.74 10.05 4.76
CA MET A 15 30.47 11.31 4.71
C MET A 15 31.76 11.34 3.86
N ASP A 16 32.08 10.30 3.08
CA ASP A 16 33.20 10.31 2.12
C ASP A 16 32.73 10.75 0.72
N LYS A 17 32.40 12.04 0.59
CA LYS A 17 31.76 12.59 -0.60
C LYS A 17 32.58 12.37 -1.87
N GLU A 18 33.89 12.60 -1.80
CA GLU A 18 34.75 12.51 -2.96
C GLU A 18 34.78 11.08 -3.52
N LYS A 19 34.91 10.09 -2.64
CA LYS A 19 34.85 8.68 -3.02
C LYS A 19 33.50 8.31 -3.60
N ASN A 20 32.40 8.66 -2.94
CA ASN A 20 31.06 8.34 -3.41
C ASN A 20 30.77 8.95 -4.79
N LEU A 21 31.18 10.21 -5.02
CA LEU A 21 31.02 10.86 -6.33
C LEU A 21 31.85 10.18 -7.43
N ALA A 22 33.04 9.67 -7.11
CA ALA A 22 33.85 8.90 -8.04
C ALA A 22 33.19 7.55 -8.39
N ASP A 23 32.70 6.82 -7.38
CA ASP A 23 32.03 5.54 -7.55
C ASP A 23 30.72 5.71 -8.35
N LEU A 24 29.92 6.72 -8.01
CA LEU A 24 28.72 7.12 -8.75
C LEU A 24 29.01 7.45 -10.22
N THR A 25 30.08 8.20 -10.48
CA THR A 25 30.49 8.55 -11.85
C THR A 25 30.74 7.30 -12.68
N ASN A 26 31.41 6.30 -12.10
CA ASN A 26 31.70 5.03 -12.79
C ASN A 26 30.42 4.24 -13.06
N LEU A 27 29.53 4.12 -12.07
CA LEU A 27 28.25 3.39 -12.21
C LEU A 27 27.32 4.06 -13.22
N VAL A 28 27.23 5.39 -13.22
CA VAL A 28 26.43 6.16 -14.19
C VAL A 28 26.97 5.97 -15.61
N ARG A 29 28.29 6.08 -15.81
CA ARG A 29 28.92 5.81 -17.12
C ARG A 29 28.70 4.37 -17.57
N GLN A 30 28.79 3.40 -16.65
CA GLN A 30 28.53 2.00 -16.95
C GLN A 30 27.08 1.78 -17.39
N ALA A 31 26.10 2.34 -16.68
CA ALA A 31 24.68 2.25 -17.04
C ALA A 31 24.40 2.88 -18.41
N ALA A 32 24.90 4.10 -18.65
CA ALA A 32 24.75 4.80 -19.92
C ALA A 32 25.42 4.04 -21.07
N TRP A 33 26.62 3.47 -20.86
CA TRP A 33 27.31 2.64 -21.85
C TRP A 33 26.51 1.37 -22.20
N GLN A 34 25.75 0.82 -21.26
CA GLN A 34 24.81 -0.28 -21.50
C GLN A 34 23.49 0.15 -22.16
N GLY A 35 23.34 1.45 -22.44
CA GLY A 35 22.23 2.05 -23.18
C GLY A 35 21.12 2.64 -22.31
N ALA A 36 21.32 2.79 -21.00
CA ALA A 36 20.33 3.41 -20.12
C ALA A 36 20.12 4.89 -20.48
N LYS A 37 18.86 5.28 -20.71
CA LYS A 37 18.45 6.67 -20.96
C LYS A 37 17.93 7.37 -19.72
N LEU A 38 17.37 6.62 -18.76
CA LEU A 38 16.93 7.11 -17.45
C LEU A 38 17.62 6.29 -16.36
N ILE A 39 18.41 6.94 -15.51
CA ILE A 39 19.20 6.29 -14.46
C ILE A 39 18.79 6.89 -13.11
N VAL A 40 18.37 6.03 -12.18
CA VAL A 40 18.01 6.42 -10.82
C VAL A 40 19.12 5.97 -9.87
N LEU A 41 19.57 6.90 -9.03
CA LEU A 41 20.57 6.69 -7.98
C LEU A 41 19.89 6.59 -6.60
N PRO A 42 20.55 5.97 -5.61
CA PRO A 42 20.02 5.85 -4.26
C PRO A 42 19.74 7.19 -3.57
N GLU A 43 18.98 7.12 -2.49
CA GLU A 43 18.74 8.25 -1.60
C GLU A 43 20.06 8.64 -0.89
N MET A 44 20.36 9.94 -0.80
CA MET A 44 21.61 10.44 -0.20
C MET A 44 22.88 9.83 -0.79
N CYS A 45 22.89 9.56 -2.11
CA CYS A 45 23.92 8.74 -2.74
C CYS A 45 25.35 9.28 -2.51
N ALA A 46 25.56 10.60 -2.52
CA ALA A 46 26.92 11.11 -2.34
C ALA A 46 27.41 11.16 -0.88
N THR A 47 26.54 10.93 0.11
CA THR A 47 26.82 11.40 1.49
C THR A 47 26.60 10.36 2.57
N GLY A 48 25.78 9.34 2.32
CA GLY A 48 25.21 8.50 3.37
C GLY A 48 24.02 9.20 4.03
N TYR A 49 23.29 8.46 4.87
CA TYR A 49 21.92 8.77 5.26
C TYR A 49 21.78 9.20 6.73
N TYR A 50 22.53 8.55 7.63
CA TYR A 50 22.30 8.57 9.06
C TYR A 50 23.06 9.73 9.74
N PHE A 51 22.65 10.97 9.46
CA PHE A 51 23.19 12.15 10.14
C PHE A 51 22.64 12.27 11.57
N ASP A 52 23.51 12.54 12.54
CA ASP A 52 23.14 12.65 13.95
C ASP A 52 22.57 14.04 14.31
N SER A 53 22.85 15.06 13.49
CA SER A 53 22.40 16.43 13.71
C SER A 53 22.34 17.26 12.42
N MET A 54 21.67 18.42 12.51
CA MET A 54 21.66 19.42 11.43
C MET A 54 23.06 19.91 11.07
N GLU A 55 23.96 20.09 12.04
CA GLU A 55 25.33 20.55 11.80
C GLU A 55 26.12 19.53 10.97
N GLN A 56 26.03 18.24 11.32
CA GLN A 56 26.69 17.17 10.56
C GLN A 56 26.13 17.06 9.14
N ALA A 57 24.80 17.16 8.99
CA ALA A 57 24.17 17.18 7.67
C ALA A 57 24.59 18.42 6.86
N ALA A 58 24.72 19.59 7.48
CA ALA A 58 25.12 20.83 6.83
C ALA A 58 26.54 20.78 6.24
N GLU A 59 27.45 19.98 6.81
CA GLU A 59 28.78 19.75 6.23
C GLU A 59 28.71 19.08 4.85
N MET A 60 27.65 18.30 4.60
CA MET A 60 27.47 17.52 3.37
C MET A 60 26.43 18.13 2.43
N ALA A 61 25.53 18.96 2.95
CA ALA A 61 24.40 19.55 2.23
C ALA A 61 24.83 20.61 1.23
N GLU A 62 24.13 20.66 0.10
CA GLU A 62 24.43 21.59 -0.99
C GLU A 62 23.20 22.31 -1.50
N PRO A 63 23.34 23.56 -1.97
CA PRO A 63 22.27 24.18 -2.73
C PRO A 63 22.04 23.40 -4.02
N ILE A 64 20.78 23.16 -4.38
CA ILE A 64 20.43 22.48 -5.64
C ILE A 64 21.05 23.22 -6.82
N ALA A 65 20.88 24.54 -6.87
CA ALA A 65 21.56 25.36 -7.86
C ALA A 65 23.05 25.43 -7.51
N ASN A 66 23.91 24.99 -8.44
CA ASN A 66 25.37 25.10 -8.36
C ASN A 66 26.09 24.21 -7.32
N GLY A 67 25.40 23.30 -6.63
CA GLY A 67 26.03 22.27 -5.79
C GLY A 67 27.00 21.40 -6.58
N GLN A 68 28.06 20.91 -5.92
CA GLN A 68 29.07 20.04 -6.54
C GLN A 68 28.44 18.76 -7.10
N THR A 69 27.53 18.13 -6.35
CA THR A 69 26.84 16.91 -6.78
C THR A 69 25.96 17.19 -7.99
N VAL A 70 25.15 18.25 -7.97
CA VAL A 70 24.27 18.60 -9.11
C VAL A 70 25.10 18.95 -10.34
N ARG A 71 26.16 19.75 -10.22
CA ARG A 71 27.05 20.09 -11.35
C ARG A 71 27.72 18.88 -11.97
N LEU A 72 28.17 17.92 -11.15
CA LEU A 72 28.73 16.67 -11.65
C LEU A 72 27.68 15.91 -12.46
N LEU A 73 26.47 15.78 -11.93
CA LEU A 73 25.37 15.07 -12.59
C LEU A 73 24.91 15.79 -13.87
N GLU A 74 24.88 17.12 -13.91
CA GLU A 74 24.60 17.89 -15.14
C GLU A 74 25.65 17.64 -16.22
N ASN A 75 26.94 17.62 -15.85
CA ASN A 75 28.01 17.30 -16.79
C ASN A 75 27.88 15.87 -17.32
N LEU A 76 27.58 14.90 -16.45
CA LEU A 76 27.38 13.51 -16.85
C LEU A 76 26.15 13.34 -17.73
N ALA A 77 25.00 13.93 -17.37
CA ALA A 77 23.77 13.86 -18.15
C ALA A 77 23.96 14.44 -19.56
N LYS A 78 24.72 15.53 -19.69
CA LYS A 78 25.09 16.13 -20.97
C LYS A 78 26.10 15.30 -21.75
N GLU A 79 27.17 14.82 -21.10
CA GLU A 79 28.21 13.96 -21.71
C GLU A 79 27.60 12.68 -22.29
N LEU A 80 26.70 12.06 -21.53
CA LEU A 80 26.16 10.73 -21.81
C LEU A 80 24.80 10.77 -22.51
N ASP A 81 24.24 11.97 -22.74
CA ASP A 81 22.90 12.18 -23.28
C ASP A 81 21.86 11.29 -22.55
N CYS A 82 21.73 11.47 -21.24
CA CYS A 82 20.81 10.70 -20.41
C CYS A 82 20.10 11.57 -19.36
N TYR A 83 19.13 10.98 -18.66
CA TYR A 83 18.41 11.58 -17.56
C TYR A 83 18.81 10.89 -16.26
N LEU A 84 19.11 11.68 -15.23
CA LEU A 84 19.56 11.22 -13.92
C LEU A 84 18.57 11.65 -12.85
N VAL A 85 18.19 10.74 -11.98
CA VAL A 85 17.48 11.03 -10.72
C VAL A 85 18.37 10.68 -9.55
N ALA A 86 18.63 11.62 -8.64
CA ALA A 86 19.58 11.41 -7.54
C ALA A 86 19.10 12.05 -6.25
N GLY A 87 19.20 11.33 -5.14
CA GLY A 87 18.93 11.83 -3.79
C GLY A 87 20.15 12.50 -3.16
N LEU A 88 19.96 13.63 -2.48
CA LEU A 88 21.02 14.41 -1.83
C LEU A 88 20.47 15.27 -0.68
N PRO A 89 21.32 15.63 0.31
CA PRO A 89 20.95 16.60 1.32
C PRO A 89 21.00 18.00 0.68
N GLU A 90 19.85 18.64 0.60
CA GLU A 90 19.72 20.00 0.07
C GLU A 90 19.91 21.03 1.17
N SER A 91 20.65 22.11 0.88
CA SER A 91 20.60 23.36 1.65
C SER A 91 19.85 24.46 0.91
N ASP A 92 18.90 25.10 1.59
CA ASP A 92 18.13 26.25 1.11
C ASP A 92 18.16 27.35 2.19
N GLY A 93 19.19 28.19 2.11
CA GLY A 93 19.57 29.09 3.20
C GLY A 93 20.00 28.28 4.42
N GLU A 94 19.34 28.52 5.55
CA GLU A 94 19.57 27.80 6.83
C GLU A 94 18.76 26.49 6.95
N ARG A 95 17.95 26.16 5.94
CA ARG A 95 17.07 24.99 5.97
C ARG A 95 17.72 23.83 5.24
N LEU A 96 17.62 22.64 5.81
CA LEU A 96 18.05 21.40 5.17
C LEU A 96 16.84 20.56 4.78
N TYR A 97 16.92 19.91 3.63
CA TYR A 97 15.87 19.01 3.15
C TYR A 97 16.49 17.71 2.62
N ASN A 98 15.75 16.61 2.78
CA ASN A 98 16.01 15.41 2.00
C ASN A 98 15.37 15.57 0.62
N SER A 99 16.20 15.72 -0.41
CA SER A 99 15.72 16.07 -1.75
C SER A 99 16.22 15.09 -2.79
N ALA A 100 15.48 14.99 -3.89
CA ALA A 100 15.93 14.32 -5.10
C ALA A 100 15.76 15.24 -6.30
N VAL A 101 16.73 15.23 -7.20
CA VAL A 101 16.74 16.06 -8.42
C VAL A 101 16.50 15.21 -9.65
N LEU A 102 15.84 15.78 -10.66
CA LEU A 102 15.81 15.27 -12.03
C LEU A 102 16.70 16.17 -12.89
N ILE A 103 17.66 15.57 -13.57
CA ILE A 103 18.61 16.26 -14.44
C ILE A 103 18.55 15.59 -15.81
N GLY A 104 18.48 16.39 -16.88
CA GLY A 104 18.55 15.91 -18.26
C GLY A 104 19.79 16.45 -18.99
N PRO A 105 19.92 16.16 -20.30
CA PRO A 105 21.05 16.60 -21.11
C PRO A 105 21.21 18.13 -21.20
N GLU A 106 20.12 18.87 -20.99
CA GLU A 106 20.08 20.34 -21.00
C GLU A 106 20.33 20.96 -19.61
N GLY A 107 20.44 20.15 -18.55
CA GLY A 107 20.67 20.60 -17.17
C GLY A 107 19.56 20.16 -16.21
N LEU A 108 19.50 20.81 -15.04
CA LEU A 108 18.48 20.58 -14.02
C LEU A 108 17.05 20.82 -14.55
N ILE A 109 16.18 19.82 -14.41
CA ILE A 109 14.76 19.89 -14.80
C ILE A 109 13.90 20.26 -13.59
N GLY A 110 14.21 19.68 -12.42
CA GLY A 110 13.44 19.96 -11.20
C GLY A 110 13.89 19.13 -10.02
N ARG A 111 13.14 19.23 -8.92
CA ARG A 111 13.39 18.53 -7.66
C ARG A 111 12.10 18.12 -6.97
N HIS A 112 12.22 17.15 -6.08
CA HIS A 112 11.22 16.75 -5.08
C HIS A 112 11.87 16.76 -3.69
N ARG A 113 11.19 17.34 -2.70
CA ARG A 113 11.59 17.31 -1.29
C ARG A 113 10.75 16.24 -0.59
N LYS A 114 11.40 15.29 0.10
CA LYS A 114 10.78 14.14 0.77
C LYS A 114 9.67 14.63 1.70
N MET A 115 8.46 14.10 1.52
CA MET A 115 7.31 14.50 2.32
C MET A 115 7.27 13.70 3.60
N HIS A 116 7.45 12.38 3.51
CA HIS A 116 7.33 11.50 4.66
C HIS A 116 8.70 11.08 5.16
N HIS A 117 9.03 11.50 6.37
CA HIS A 117 10.28 11.14 7.03
C HIS A 117 10.24 9.70 7.56
N TYR A 118 11.39 9.03 7.47
CA TYR A 118 11.74 7.91 8.34
C TYR A 118 12.60 8.43 9.50
N VAL A 119 12.87 7.59 10.50
CA VAL A 119 13.46 8.01 11.78
C VAL A 119 14.72 8.88 11.61
N PRO A 120 15.72 8.53 10.76
CA PRO A 120 16.93 9.34 10.60
C PRO A 120 16.73 10.67 9.88
N ASP A 121 15.69 10.85 9.07
CA ASP A 121 15.42 12.15 8.44
C ASP A 121 15.09 13.22 9.50
N SER A 122 14.40 12.80 10.56
CA SER A 122 13.84 13.71 11.58
C SER A 122 14.89 14.39 12.47
N THR A 123 16.15 13.94 12.43
CA THR A 123 17.24 14.53 13.21
C THR A 123 17.86 15.77 12.54
N TRP A 124 17.65 15.95 11.23
CA TRP A 124 18.36 16.98 10.46
C TRP A 124 17.53 17.65 9.35
N ALA A 125 16.56 16.97 8.76
CA ALA A 125 15.82 17.47 7.60
C ALA A 125 14.50 18.14 8.02
N LYS A 126 14.10 19.15 7.25
CA LYS A 126 12.70 19.62 7.24
C LYS A 126 11.84 18.71 6.36
N THR A 127 10.56 18.63 6.71
CA THR A 127 9.54 18.02 5.84
C THR A 127 9.42 18.83 4.55
N GLY A 128 9.29 18.14 3.42
CA GLY A 128 9.04 18.75 2.12
C GLY A 128 7.84 19.70 2.14
N ASP A 129 8.04 20.89 1.60
CA ASP A 129 7.11 22.03 1.64
C ASP A 129 6.55 22.37 0.25
N GLU A 130 6.68 21.45 -0.70
CA GLU A 130 6.21 21.59 -2.07
C GLU A 130 5.17 20.49 -2.38
N PRO A 131 4.17 20.76 -3.24
CA PRO A 131 3.25 19.73 -3.70
C PRO A 131 3.99 18.66 -4.52
N VAL A 132 3.37 17.48 -4.65
CA VAL A 132 3.84 16.45 -5.60
C VAL A 132 3.91 17.05 -7.01
N LYS A 133 4.99 16.76 -7.73
CA LYS A 133 5.25 17.27 -9.09
C LYS A 133 5.51 16.12 -10.06
N VAL A 134 5.15 16.36 -11.32
CA VAL A 134 5.49 15.50 -12.46
C VAL A 134 6.22 16.35 -13.49
N PHE A 135 7.32 15.84 -13.99
CA PHE A 135 8.19 16.53 -14.94
C PHE A 135 7.95 15.96 -16.33
N ASN A 136 7.53 16.83 -17.26
CA ASN A 136 7.41 16.47 -18.67
C ASN A 136 8.81 16.48 -19.30
N THR A 137 9.20 15.36 -19.88
CA THR A 137 10.49 15.23 -20.57
C THR A 137 10.29 14.56 -21.94
N PRO A 138 11.25 14.71 -22.86
CA PRO A 138 11.27 13.94 -24.11
C PRO A 138 11.17 12.42 -23.94
N ILE A 139 11.49 11.88 -22.76
CA ILE A 139 11.42 10.44 -22.44
C ILE A 139 10.19 10.08 -21.61
N GLY A 140 9.16 10.92 -21.60
CA GLY A 140 7.91 10.70 -20.88
C GLY A 140 7.77 11.55 -19.61
N ASN A 141 6.63 11.38 -18.95
CA ASN A 141 6.30 12.09 -17.72
C ASN A 141 6.87 11.36 -16.51
N ILE A 142 7.76 12.01 -15.77
CA ILE A 142 8.50 11.42 -14.65
C ILE A 142 8.01 12.03 -13.33
N GLY A 143 7.58 11.18 -12.41
CA GLY A 143 7.37 11.53 -11.00
C GLY A 143 8.58 11.13 -10.16
N ILE A 144 8.79 11.81 -9.03
CA ILE A 144 9.80 11.44 -8.04
C ILE A 144 9.14 11.31 -6.67
N GLN A 145 9.42 10.23 -5.95
CA GLN A 145 9.03 10.02 -4.55
C GLN A 145 10.20 9.31 -3.84
N ILE A 146 10.56 9.73 -2.63
CA ILE A 146 11.80 9.26 -1.98
C ILE A 146 11.46 8.27 -0.87
N CYS A 147 11.98 7.04 -0.97
CA CYS A 147 11.99 6.05 0.11
C CYS A 147 10.64 5.90 0.81
N MET A 148 10.54 6.37 2.05
CA MET A 148 9.35 6.31 2.88
C MET A 148 8.10 6.96 2.25
N ASP A 149 8.24 7.86 1.27
CA ASP A 149 7.11 8.38 0.49
C ASP A 149 6.30 7.26 -0.18
N LEU A 150 6.91 6.14 -0.60
CA LEU A 150 6.19 5.02 -1.21
C LEU A 150 5.37 4.22 -0.19
N SER A 151 5.68 4.29 1.10
CA SER A 151 4.85 3.68 2.16
C SER A 151 3.48 4.35 2.27
N TYR A 152 3.32 5.56 1.69
CA TYR A 152 2.07 6.30 1.64
C TYR A 152 1.50 6.24 0.22
N PRO A 153 0.32 5.65 -0.01
CA PRO A 153 -0.23 5.46 -1.35
C PRO A 153 -0.54 6.77 -2.09
N GLU A 154 -0.75 7.89 -1.38
CA GLU A 154 -1.19 9.15 -1.98
C GLU A 154 -0.12 9.81 -2.85
N GLY A 155 1.15 9.76 -2.47
CA GLY A 155 2.24 10.36 -3.27
C GLY A 155 2.32 9.74 -4.68
N PRO A 156 2.44 8.41 -4.80
CA PRO A 156 2.34 7.69 -6.07
C PRO A 156 1.01 7.92 -6.80
N ARG A 157 -0.13 7.92 -6.09
CA ARG A 157 -1.44 8.17 -6.69
C ARG A 157 -1.55 9.57 -7.30
N LEU A 158 -1.11 10.59 -6.57
CA LEU A 158 -1.06 11.98 -7.04
C LEU A 158 -0.14 12.12 -8.25
N SER A 159 1.03 11.48 -8.23
CA SER A 159 1.95 11.44 -9.37
C SER A 159 1.25 10.89 -10.61
N ARG A 160 0.52 9.78 -10.47
CA ARG A 160 -0.23 9.17 -11.59
C ARG A 160 -1.37 10.05 -12.09
N LEU A 161 -2.13 10.66 -11.18
CA LEU A 161 -3.23 11.58 -11.50
C LEU A 161 -2.75 12.81 -12.28
N MET A 162 -1.50 13.24 -12.04
CA MET A 162 -0.85 14.30 -12.80
C MET A 162 -0.16 13.81 -14.09
N GLY A 163 -0.34 12.54 -14.45
CA GLY A 163 0.11 11.98 -15.72
C GLY A 163 1.51 11.34 -15.71
N ALA A 164 2.09 11.05 -14.55
CA ALA A 164 3.34 10.30 -14.48
C ALA A 164 3.18 8.91 -15.14
N GLN A 165 4.14 8.55 -15.98
CA GLN A 165 4.26 7.24 -16.62
C GLN A 165 5.37 6.40 -15.97
N VAL A 166 6.35 7.08 -15.37
CA VAL A 166 7.45 6.47 -14.61
C VAL A 166 7.59 7.19 -13.27
N LEU A 167 7.64 6.42 -12.19
CA LEU A 167 7.96 6.88 -10.85
C LEU A 167 9.40 6.49 -10.51
N CYS A 168 10.28 7.48 -10.42
CA CYS A 168 11.65 7.28 -9.98
C CYS A 168 11.73 7.42 -8.46
N SER A 169 12.38 6.47 -7.81
CA SER A 169 12.46 6.47 -6.36
C SER A 169 13.86 6.12 -5.86
N PRO A 170 14.62 7.13 -5.44
CA PRO A 170 15.81 6.97 -4.60
C PRO A 170 15.41 6.40 -3.23
N MET A 171 16.11 5.35 -2.79
CA MET A 171 15.77 4.59 -1.57
C MET A 171 16.99 4.39 -0.66
N ASN A 172 16.71 4.40 0.65
CA ASN A 172 17.51 3.80 1.71
C ASN A 172 16.60 2.89 2.56
N TRP A 173 16.35 1.69 2.04
CA TRP A 173 15.29 0.77 2.48
C TRP A 173 15.86 -0.48 3.16
N ASN A 174 15.17 -0.96 4.20
CA ASN A 174 15.62 -2.05 5.07
C ASN A 174 14.62 -3.22 5.20
N GLU A 175 13.37 -3.07 4.76
CA GLU A 175 12.40 -4.17 4.84
C GLU A 175 12.87 -5.33 3.93
N PRO A 176 12.89 -6.58 4.44
CA PRO A 176 13.67 -7.66 3.83
C PRO A 176 13.13 -8.18 2.50
N SER A 177 11.88 -7.86 2.11
CA SER A 177 11.36 -8.20 0.78
C SER A 177 12.10 -7.43 -0.30
N ILE A 178 12.78 -8.13 -1.21
CA ILE A 178 13.57 -7.51 -2.29
C ILE A 178 13.19 -8.02 -3.70
N PRO A 179 12.61 -7.20 -4.59
CA PRO A 179 12.11 -5.85 -4.33
C PRO A 179 10.91 -5.84 -3.38
N SER A 180 10.64 -4.70 -2.72
CA SER A 180 9.58 -4.64 -1.70
C SER A 180 8.18 -4.75 -2.31
N SER A 181 7.30 -5.49 -1.62
CA SER A 181 5.88 -5.64 -1.99
C SER A 181 5.12 -4.30 -2.14
N ILE A 182 5.59 -3.24 -1.45
CA ILE A 182 5.04 -1.89 -1.60
C ILE A 182 5.33 -1.35 -3.00
N TRP A 183 6.55 -1.50 -3.50
CA TRP A 183 6.95 -0.96 -4.80
C TRP A 183 6.18 -1.64 -5.94
N LEU A 184 5.99 -2.96 -5.83
CA LEU A 184 5.15 -3.75 -6.73
C LEU A 184 3.69 -3.25 -6.71
N THR A 185 3.16 -3.00 -5.51
CA THR A 185 1.80 -2.47 -5.34
C THR A 185 1.65 -1.09 -5.96
N ARG A 186 2.61 -0.17 -5.77
CA ARG A 186 2.56 1.18 -6.35
C ARG A 186 2.55 1.17 -7.87
N ALA A 187 3.31 0.27 -8.48
CA ALA A 187 3.34 0.13 -9.93
C ALA A 187 1.98 -0.36 -10.47
N LYS A 188 1.47 -1.47 -9.92
CA LYS A 188 0.20 -2.10 -10.35
C LYS A 188 -1.02 -1.22 -10.12
N GLU A 189 -1.18 -0.64 -8.92
CA GLU A 189 -2.38 0.12 -8.56
C GLU A 189 -2.51 1.46 -9.31
N ASN A 190 -1.39 1.94 -9.86
CA ASN A 190 -1.32 3.18 -10.64
C ASN A 190 -1.12 2.94 -12.13
N GLY A 191 -0.79 1.72 -12.57
CA GLY A 191 -0.52 1.44 -13.98
C GLY A 191 0.64 2.28 -14.51
N MET A 192 1.75 2.34 -13.76
CA MET A 192 2.96 3.08 -14.15
C MET A 192 4.22 2.31 -13.78
N TYR A 193 5.34 2.58 -14.46
CA TYR A 193 6.62 2.00 -14.09
C TYR A 193 7.09 2.55 -12.74
N VAL A 194 7.76 1.72 -11.95
CA VAL A 194 8.48 2.15 -10.73
C VAL A 194 9.94 1.73 -10.86
N ILE A 195 10.85 2.69 -10.77
CA ILE A 195 12.30 2.46 -10.73
C ILE A 195 12.77 2.76 -9.30
N ALA A 196 12.97 1.71 -8.51
CA ALA A 196 13.43 1.81 -7.13
C ALA A 196 14.93 1.54 -7.06
N SER A 197 15.71 2.56 -6.71
CA SER A 197 17.17 2.49 -6.57
C SER A 197 17.50 2.54 -5.09
N ASN A 198 17.80 1.38 -4.53
CA ASN A 198 18.16 1.20 -3.12
C ASN A 198 19.65 1.01 -2.94
N ARG A 199 20.17 1.44 -1.80
CA ARG A 199 21.51 1.06 -1.36
C ARG A 199 21.50 -0.33 -0.72
N HIS A 200 22.70 -0.88 -0.53
CA HIS A 200 22.93 -2.02 0.36
C HIS A 200 24.02 -1.65 1.37
N GLY A 201 24.38 -2.59 2.25
CA GLY A 201 25.42 -2.41 3.27
C GLY A 201 24.86 -1.98 4.62
N ASN A 202 25.75 -1.59 5.52
CA ASN A 202 25.44 -1.16 6.88
C ASN A 202 25.97 0.25 7.13
N GLU A 203 25.17 1.11 7.73
CA GLU A 203 25.60 2.43 8.17
C GLU A 203 25.17 2.65 9.62
N LYS A 204 26.13 2.85 10.52
CA LYS A 204 25.89 3.07 11.96
C LYS A 204 24.94 2.03 12.61
N GLY A 205 25.01 0.77 12.16
CA GLY A 205 24.16 -0.31 12.68
C GLY A 205 22.79 -0.43 12.02
N PHE A 206 22.49 0.39 11.01
CA PHE A 206 21.30 0.26 10.17
C PHE A 206 21.65 -0.50 8.89
N ASP A 207 21.01 -1.64 8.66
CA ASP A 207 21.19 -2.47 7.47
C ASP A 207 20.24 -2.05 6.34
N PHE A 208 20.77 -1.99 5.12
CA PHE A 208 19.99 -1.76 3.91
C PHE A 208 19.94 -3.03 3.07
N CYS A 209 18.74 -3.42 2.64
CA CYS A 209 18.50 -4.74 2.07
C CYS A 209 18.91 -4.88 0.58
N GLY A 210 19.24 -3.78 -0.10
CA GLY A 210 19.45 -3.81 -1.56
C GLY A 210 18.13 -4.03 -2.30
N GLY A 211 18.13 -4.93 -3.30
CA GLY A 211 16.94 -5.22 -4.09
C GLY A 211 16.52 -4.15 -5.08
N SER A 212 17.43 -3.26 -5.50
CA SER A 212 17.15 -2.26 -6.54
C SER A 212 16.49 -2.90 -7.75
N GLY A 213 15.41 -2.30 -8.25
CA GLY A 213 14.61 -2.96 -9.27
C GLY A 213 13.74 -2.02 -10.11
N ILE A 214 13.30 -2.56 -11.23
CA ILE A 214 12.36 -1.94 -12.15
C ILE A 214 11.12 -2.81 -12.20
N ILE A 215 9.99 -2.18 -11.89
CA ILE A 215 8.67 -2.80 -11.88
C ILE A 215 7.83 -2.17 -12.99
N ASP A 216 7.18 -3.01 -13.80
CA ASP A 216 6.32 -2.56 -14.89
C ASP A 216 4.91 -2.12 -14.40
N PRO A 217 4.11 -1.47 -15.24
CA PRO A 217 2.74 -1.05 -14.93
C PRO A 217 1.77 -2.14 -14.45
N GLU A 218 2.07 -3.42 -14.66
CA GLU A 218 1.27 -4.54 -14.13
C GLU A 218 1.78 -5.04 -12.76
N GLY A 219 2.84 -4.43 -12.24
CA GLY A 219 3.50 -4.79 -11.01
C GLY A 219 4.56 -5.87 -11.16
N ARG A 220 4.90 -6.29 -12.39
CA ARG A 220 5.88 -7.36 -12.64
C ARG A 220 7.30 -6.82 -12.45
N VAL A 221 8.15 -7.58 -11.79
CA VAL A 221 9.56 -7.22 -11.64
C VAL A 221 10.29 -7.57 -12.94
N VAL A 222 10.63 -6.55 -13.73
CA VAL A 222 11.28 -6.72 -15.05
C VAL A 222 12.81 -6.63 -14.98
N ALA A 223 13.35 -6.09 -13.88
CA ALA A 223 14.75 -6.22 -13.50
C ALA A 223 14.91 -6.07 -11.98
N CYS A 224 15.86 -6.79 -11.40
CA CYS A 224 16.24 -6.67 -9.99
C CYS A 224 17.73 -6.96 -9.82
N HIS A 225 18.41 -6.18 -8.97
CA HIS A 225 19.75 -6.45 -8.49
C HIS A 225 19.68 -6.75 -6.99
N PRO A 226 19.69 -8.05 -6.60
CA PRO A 226 19.32 -8.43 -5.24
C PRO A 226 20.37 -8.03 -4.19
N TYR A 227 21.67 -8.19 -4.47
CA TYR A 227 22.74 -8.01 -3.48
C TYR A 227 23.98 -7.36 -4.09
N GLY A 228 24.74 -6.64 -3.28
CA GLY A 228 26.01 -6.05 -3.69
C GLY A 228 25.87 -4.83 -4.59
N ASP A 229 27.01 -4.31 -5.05
CA ASP A 229 27.06 -3.20 -5.99
C ASP A 229 26.66 -3.67 -7.40
N GLY A 230 25.79 -2.92 -8.08
CA GLY A 230 25.40 -3.22 -9.44
C GLY A 230 24.25 -2.38 -9.97
N ILE A 231 23.69 -2.85 -11.08
CA ILE A 231 22.72 -2.12 -11.89
C ILE A 231 21.58 -3.07 -12.26
N ALA A 232 20.35 -2.72 -11.89
CA ALA A 232 19.14 -3.35 -12.45
C ALA A 232 18.71 -2.54 -13.68
N MET A 233 18.54 -3.19 -14.84
CA MET A 233 18.25 -2.50 -16.09
C MET A 233 17.22 -3.26 -16.92
N ALA A 234 16.24 -2.53 -17.47
CA ALA A 234 15.16 -3.07 -18.29
C ALA A 234 14.72 -2.05 -19.35
N GLU A 235 14.03 -2.53 -20.38
CA GLU A 235 13.30 -1.66 -21.32
C GLU A 235 12.04 -1.10 -20.65
N ILE A 236 11.80 0.19 -20.83
CA ILE A 236 10.60 0.92 -20.46
C ILE A 236 9.84 1.20 -21.75
N ASP A 237 8.60 0.73 -21.83
CA ASP A 237 7.70 0.96 -22.95
C ASP A 237 6.53 1.85 -22.50
N LEU A 238 6.60 3.14 -22.85
CA LEU A 238 5.56 4.09 -22.49
C LEU A 238 4.24 3.88 -23.24
N GLU A 239 4.20 3.03 -24.27
CA GLU A 239 2.95 2.63 -24.94
C GLU A 239 2.34 1.37 -24.33
N MET A 240 2.97 0.77 -23.31
CA MET A 240 2.43 -0.41 -22.63
C MET A 240 1.06 -0.08 -22.07
N LYS A 241 0.08 -0.94 -22.40
CA LYS A 241 -1.27 -0.88 -21.86
C LYS A 241 -1.43 -2.01 -20.86
N PRO A 242 -1.29 -1.75 -19.55
CA PRO A 242 -1.52 -2.79 -18.55
C PRO A 242 -2.96 -3.27 -18.63
N ASP A 243 -3.19 -4.56 -18.37
CA ASP A 243 -4.53 -5.06 -18.11
C ASP A 243 -5.00 -4.54 -16.74
N ARG A 244 -6.15 -3.87 -16.74
CA ARG A 244 -6.76 -3.27 -15.55
C ARG A 244 -8.19 -3.75 -15.32
N SER A 245 -8.63 -4.82 -15.99
CA SER A 245 -10.00 -5.35 -15.87
C SER A 245 -10.42 -5.59 -14.42
N ASP A 246 -9.46 -6.00 -13.59
CA ASP A 246 -9.68 -6.38 -12.19
C ASP A 246 -9.44 -5.22 -11.21
N ILE A 247 -9.14 -4.01 -11.70
CA ILE A 247 -8.99 -2.80 -10.87
C ILE A 247 -10.22 -1.91 -11.12
N PRO A 248 -11.10 -1.75 -10.12
CA PRO A 248 -12.27 -0.89 -10.26
C PRO A 248 -11.91 0.56 -10.61
N LEU A 249 -12.85 1.26 -11.26
CA LEU A 249 -12.68 2.69 -11.50
C LEU A 249 -12.83 3.49 -10.21
N ARG A 250 -12.01 4.54 -10.07
CA ARG A 250 -12.09 5.49 -8.94
C ARG A 250 -13.44 6.23 -8.95
N ARG A 251 -13.90 6.62 -7.77
CA ARG A 251 -15.11 7.44 -7.56
C ARG A 251 -14.80 8.65 -6.66
N PRO A 252 -14.13 9.68 -7.19
CA PRO A 252 -13.58 10.80 -6.40
C PRO A 252 -14.58 11.51 -5.48
N LYS A 253 -15.85 11.55 -5.88
CA LYS A 253 -16.96 12.07 -5.06
C LYS A 253 -17.11 11.41 -3.68
N LEU A 254 -16.62 10.17 -3.51
CA LEU A 254 -16.66 9.43 -2.25
C LEU A 254 -15.47 9.74 -1.33
N TYR A 255 -14.46 10.48 -1.81
CA TYR A 255 -13.15 10.59 -1.13
C TYR A 255 -12.93 11.91 -0.40
N ARG A 256 -13.96 12.76 -0.29
CA ARG A 256 -13.85 14.11 0.28
C ARG A 256 -13.20 14.13 1.68
N GLU A 257 -13.45 13.12 2.50
CA GLU A 257 -12.89 13.03 3.85
C GLU A 257 -11.36 12.83 3.87
N LEU A 258 -10.73 12.45 2.75
CA LEU A 258 -9.28 12.33 2.68
C LEU A 258 -8.55 13.66 2.84
N GLN A 259 -9.21 14.79 2.56
CA GLN A 259 -8.64 16.12 2.77
C GLN A 259 -8.48 16.48 4.27
N LEU A 260 -9.10 15.72 5.17
CA LEU A 260 -9.11 16.00 6.60
C LEU A 260 -7.99 15.25 7.32
N GLN A 261 -7.23 15.97 8.16
CA GLN A 261 -6.29 15.35 9.10
C GLN A 261 -7.03 15.02 10.41
N ARG A 262 -7.40 13.75 10.59
CA ARG A 262 -8.13 13.24 11.77
C ARG A 262 -7.22 12.77 12.91
N TYR A 263 -5.91 12.75 12.71
CA TYR A 263 -4.93 12.22 13.67
C TYR A 263 -3.80 13.20 14.07
N PRO A 264 -4.07 14.46 14.49
CA PRO A 264 -3.03 15.49 14.67
C PRO A 264 -2.28 15.51 16.02
N TRP A 265 -2.78 14.86 17.08
CA TRP A 265 -2.25 14.97 18.46
C TRP A 265 -2.16 13.57 19.12
N TYR A 266 -2.79 13.33 20.27
CA TYR A 266 -3.07 11.97 20.73
C TYR A 266 -4.11 11.37 19.80
N GLN A 267 -3.67 10.42 19.02
CA GLN A 267 -4.40 9.92 17.87
C GLN A 267 -5.72 9.26 18.29
N SER A 268 -5.72 8.66 19.48
CA SER A 268 -6.89 8.18 20.20
C SER A 268 -7.81 9.27 20.79
N GLN A 269 -7.28 10.43 21.21
CA GLN A 269 -8.09 11.49 21.82
C GLN A 269 -9.05 12.16 20.85
N TYR A 270 -8.74 12.27 19.55
CA TYR A 270 -9.70 12.79 18.58
C TYR A 270 -11.00 11.99 18.66
N TYR A 271 -10.90 10.66 18.62
CA TYR A 271 -12.06 9.81 18.73
C TYR A 271 -12.69 9.83 20.13
N GLN A 272 -11.88 9.83 21.19
CA GLN A 272 -12.44 9.84 22.55
C GLN A 272 -13.18 11.14 22.90
N ALA A 273 -12.76 12.29 22.36
CA ALA A 273 -13.26 13.60 22.79
C ALA A 273 -14.07 14.35 21.72
N TYR A 274 -13.84 14.09 20.43
CA TYR A 274 -14.34 14.96 19.35
C TYR A 274 -15.05 14.23 18.19
N ALA A 275 -14.81 12.94 17.97
CA ALA A 275 -15.54 12.19 16.94
C ALA A 275 -17.01 12.01 17.34
N THR A 276 -17.89 11.93 16.34
CA THR A 276 -19.32 11.62 16.56
C THR A 276 -19.52 10.25 17.19
N GLU A 277 -18.62 9.31 16.89
CA GLU A 277 -18.62 7.95 17.42
C GLU A 277 -17.24 7.65 18.04
N PRO A 278 -17.12 7.67 19.37
CA PRO A 278 -15.86 7.43 20.05
C PRO A 278 -15.36 6.01 19.88
N LEU A 279 -14.04 5.82 19.94
CA LEU A 279 -13.45 4.48 19.90
C LEU A 279 -13.74 3.73 21.20
N LEU A 280 -14.15 2.47 21.05
CA LEU A 280 -14.33 1.55 22.16
C LEU A 280 -12.98 1.20 22.80
N GLU A 281 -12.98 0.77 24.07
CA GLU A 281 -11.74 0.40 24.79
C GLU A 281 -10.90 -0.66 24.07
N GLY A 282 -11.56 -1.51 23.28
CA GLY A 282 -10.95 -2.64 22.59
C GLY A 282 -10.66 -3.82 23.49
N LYS A 283 -10.24 -4.93 22.88
CA LYS A 283 -9.95 -6.19 23.57
C LYS A 283 -8.82 -6.94 22.86
N GLN A 284 -8.27 -7.91 23.57
CA GLN A 284 -7.55 -9.01 22.94
C GLN A 284 -8.57 -10.12 22.63
N PHE A 285 -8.56 -10.65 21.40
CA PHE A 285 -9.54 -11.63 20.93
C PHE A 285 -8.99 -12.43 19.75
N SER A 286 -9.53 -13.63 19.54
CA SER A 286 -9.22 -14.46 18.37
C SER A 286 -10.12 -14.09 17.19
N THR A 287 -9.51 -14.02 16.01
CA THR A 287 -10.18 -13.81 14.72
C THR A 287 -9.82 -14.93 13.77
N ALA A 288 -10.79 -15.37 12.99
CA ALA A 288 -10.60 -16.37 11.97
C ALA A 288 -10.88 -15.88 10.55
N VAL A 289 -10.19 -16.52 9.62
CA VAL A 289 -10.40 -16.42 8.18
C VAL A 289 -10.66 -17.83 7.64
N CYS A 290 -11.64 -17.97 6.74
CA CYS A 290 -11.92 -19.25 6.09
C CYS A 290 -11.95 -19.09 4.57
N SER A 291 -11.09 -19.84 3.89
CA SER A 291 -11.05 -19.94 2.43
C SER A 291 -11.93 -21.10 1.98
N MET A 292 -12.89 -20.83 1.09
CA MET A 292 -13.81 -21.85 0.55
C MET A 292 -14.37 -21.42 -0.81
N LYS A 293 -14.65 -22.40 -1.66
CA LYS A 293 -15.23 -22.17 -2.99
C LYS A 293 -16.42 -23.11 -3.21
N PRO A 294 -17.62 -22.74 -2.76
CA PRO A 294 -18.80 -23.58 -2.97
C PRO A 294 -19.20 -23.61 -4.45
N GLU A 295 -19.65 -24.76 -4.94
CA GLU A 295 -20.07 -24.91 -6.35
C GLU A 295 -21.49 -24.36 -6.59
N ASN A 296 -22.31 -24.33 -5.55
CA ASN A 296 -23.70 -23.87 -5.62
C ASN A 296 -24.20 -23.31 -4.28
N ARG A 297 -25.43 -22.77 -4.29
CA ARG A 297 -26.04 -22.11 -3.12
C ARG A 297 -26.24 -23.04 -1.92
N GLU A 298 -26.64 -24.30 -2.13
CA GLU A 298 -26.91 -25.25 -1.03
C GLU A 298 -25.60 -25.63 -0.34
N GLU A 299 -24.57 -25.93 -1.12
CA GLU A 299 -23.23 -26.21 -0.60
C GLU A 299 -22.65 -24.99 0.12
N GLY A 300 -22.74 -23.79 -0.48
CA GLY A 300 -22.26 -22.56 0.14
C GLY A 300 -22.94 -22.27 1.46
N PHE A 301 -24.25 -22.47 1.53
CA PHE A 301 -25.00 -22.31 2.78
C PHE A 301 -24.54 -23.30 3.86
N MET A 302 -24.36 -24.57 3.50
CA MET A 302 -23.89 -25.59 4.45
C MET A 302 -22.44 -25.37 4.90
N ALA A 303 -21.54 -24.97 3.98
CA ALA A 303 -20.16 -24.65 4.28
C ALA A 303 -20.05 -23.44 5.23
N VAL A 304 -20.83 -22.38 4.99
CA VAL A 304 -20.92 -21.22 5.88
C VAL A 304 -21.37 -21.65 7.28
N LYS A 305 -22.42 -22.45 7.41
CA LYS A 305 -22.87 -22.95 8.73
C LYS A 305 -21.80 -23.76 9.46
N GLN A 306 -21.07 -24.61 8.74
CA GLN A 306 -19.96 -25.38 9.30
C GLN A 306 -18.84 -24.47 9.80
N ALA A 307 -18.45 -23.47 9.01
CA ALA A 307 -17.41 -22.51 9.39
C ALA A 307 -17.80 -21.68 10.63
N ILE A 308 -19.06 -21.22 10.71
CA ILE A 308 -19.57 -20.50 11.89
C ILE A 308 -19.51 -21.40 13.13
N SER A 309 -19.95 -22.66 13.01
CA SER A 309 -19.94 -23.62 14.12
C SER A 309 -18.51 -23.98 14.55
N GLN A 310 -17.57 -24.03 13.61
CA GLN A 310 -16.15 -24.25 13.88
C GLN A 310 -15.55 -23.06 14.63
N ALA A 311 -15.79 -21.84 14.15
CA ALA A 311 -15.33 -20.61 14.77
C ALA A 311 -15.85 -20.48 16.21
N GLY A 312 -17.14 -20.76 16.44
CA GLY A 312 -17.72 -20.79 17.80
C GLY A 312 -17.04 -21.80 18.73
N LYS A 313 -16.75 -23.01 18.25
CA LYS A 313 -16.03 -24.04 19.03
C LYS A 313 -14.59 -23.63 19.37
N GLN A 314 -13.95 -22.85 18.51
CA GLN A 314 -12.59 -22.34 18.71
C GLN A 314 -12.56 -21.04 19.54
N GLY A 315 -13.72 -20.46 19.84
CA GLY A 315 -13.82 -19.22 20.63
C GLY A 315 -13.51 -17.96 19.83
N GLU A 316 -13.60 -18.04 18.51
CA GLU A 316 -13.37 -16.90 17.61
C GLU A 316 -14.46 -15.85 17.78
N ARG A 317 -14.06 -14.58 17.81
CA ARG A 317 -14.99 -13.46 17.99
C ARG A 317 -15.40 -12.82 16.67
N LEU A 318 -14.58 -12.99 15.64
CA LEU A 318 -14.81 -12.52 14.28
C LEU A 318 -14.42 -13.63 13.29
N LEU A 319 -15.30 -13.92 12.34
CA LEU A 319 -15.05 -14.81 11.22
C LEU A 319 -15.30 -14.05 9.90
N VAL A 320 -14.30 -14.00 9.03
CA VAL A 320 -14.46 -13.46 7.67
C VAL A 320 -14.45 -14.60 6.66
N LEU A 321 -15.49 -14.62 5.83
CA LEU A 321 -15.73 -15.59 4.77
C LEU A 321 -15.65 -14.91 3.40
N PRO A 322 -15.49 -15.67 2.31
CA PRO A 322 -15.26 -15.09 0.99
C PRO A 322 -16.42 -14.26 0.43
N GLU A 323 -16.09 -13.43 -0.56
CA GLU A 323 -17.07 -12.69 -1.36
C GLU A 323 -17.93 -13.67 -2.14
N LEU A 324 -19.22 -13.37 -2.32
CA LEU A 324 -20.17 -14.18 -3.10
C LEU A 324 -20.25 -15.67 -2.68
N VAL A 325 -19.91 -15.99 -1.43
CA VAL A 325 -19.93 -17.37 -0.91
C VAL A 325 -21.35 -17.93 -0.78
N LEU A 326 -22.34 -17.06 -0.54
CA LEU A 326 -23.76 -17.44 -0.54
C LEU A 326 -24.34 -17.31 -1.96
N GLY A 327 -24.04 -18.29 -2.82
CA GLY A 327 -24.65 -18.40 -4.15
C GLY A 327 -23.67 -18.62 -5.30
N GLY A 328 -22.39 -18.31 -5.11
CA GLY A 328 -21.37 -18.43 -6.15
C GLY A 328 -21.16 -17.12 -6.93
N VAL A 329 -20.11 -17.10 -7.76
CA VAL A 329 -19.71 -15.93 -8.54
C VAL A 329 -20.48 -15.89 -9.87
N PRO A 330 -21.37 -14.91 -10.11
CA PRO A 330 -22.13 -14.86 -11.35
C PRO A 330 -21.29 -14.33 -12.51
N ASP A 331 -21.47 -14.93 -13.69
CA ASP A 331 -20.88 -14.45 -14.95
C ASP A 331 -21.70 -13.34 -15.60
N ASP A 332 -23.01 -13.33 -15.39
CA ASP A 332 -23.95 -12.44 -16.05
C ASP A 332 -25.16 -12.11 -15.15
N LEU A 333 -26.03 -11.21 -15.65
CA LEU A 333 -27.23 -10.78 -14.94
C LEU A 333 -28.21 -11.93 -14.65
N GLN A 334 -28.34 -12.91 -15.55
CA GLN A 334 -29.27 -14.02 -15.36
C GLN A 334 -28.80 -14.93 -14.23
N GLN A 335 -27.51 -15.27 -14.20
CA GLN A 335 -26.91 -16.02 -13.11
C GLN A 335 -27.00 -15.24 -11.80
N ALA A 336 -26.72 -13.94 -11.81
CA ALA A 336 -26.83 -13.09 -10.62
C ALA A 336 -28.26 -13.10 -10.05
N GLN A 337 -29.29 -13.02 -10.89
CA GLN A 337 -30.69 -13.12 -10.47
C GLN A 337 -31.04 -14.49 -9.84
N CYS A 338 -30.48 -15.58 -10.34
CA CYS A 338 -30.72 -16.92 -9.81
C CYS A 338 -30.14 -17.11 -8.40
N VAL A 339 -29.02 -16.45 -8.10
CA VAL A 339 -28.31 -16.63 -6.82
C VAL A 339 -28.60 -15.50 -5.83
N ALA A 340 -29.33 -14.47 -6.24
CA ALA A 340 -29.63 -13.32 -5.41
C ALA A 340 -30.45 -13.67 -4.16
N ILE A 341 -30.17 -12.93 -3.09
CA ILE A 341 -30.78 -13.12 -1.78
C ILE A 341 -31.38 -11.78 -1.35
N ARG A 342 -32.63 -11.84 -0.91
CA ARG A 342 -33.39 -10.68 -0.39
C ARG A 342 -33.15 -10.51 1.10
N GLU A 343 -33.37 -9.32 1.65
CA GLU A 343 -33.20 -9.09 3.09
C GLU A 343 -34.15 -9.93 3.98
N ASP A 344 -35.30 -10.34 3.45
CA ASP A 344 -36.31 -11.18 4.11
C ASP A 344 -36.14 -12.68 3.83
N ASP A 345 -35.10 -13.08 3.11
CA ASP A 345 -34.82 -14.49 2.81
C ASP A 345 -34.62 -15.31 4.12
N PRO A 346 -35.23 -16.51 4.24
CA PRO A 346 -35.11 -17.35 5.44
C PRO A 346 -33.68 -17.70 5.83
N VAL A 347 -32.74 -17.70 4.88
CA VAL A 347 -31.31 -17.95 5.11
C VAL A 347 -30.76 -17.10 6.26
N TRP A 348 -31.19 -15.85 6.35
CA TRP A 348 -30.66 -14.93 7.35
C TRP A 348 -31.11 -15.26 8.76
N LYS A 349 -32.35 -15.72 8.92
CA LYS A 349 -32.85 -16.11 10.24
C LYS A 349 -32.00 -17.27 10.79
N GLU A 350 -31.68 -18.23 9.92
CA GLU A 350 -30.89 -19.40 10.30
C GLU A 350 -29.43 -19.03 10.60
N LEU A 351 -28.79 -18.23 9.75
CA LEU A 351 -27.41 -17.77 9.99
C LEU A 351 -27.31 -16.89 11.24
N SER A 352 -28.23 -15.93 11.43
CA SER A 352 -28.24 -15.08 12.62
C SER A 352 -28.43 -15.89 13.90
N SER A 353 -29.32 -16.89 13.91
CA SER A 353 -29.44 -17.81 15.05
C SER A 353 -28.12 -18.52 15.36
N LEU A 354 -27.44 -19.04 14.33
CA LEU A 354 -26.18 -19.75 14.50
C LEU A 354 -25.05 -18.84 15.01
N VAL A 355 -24.97 -17.62 14.48
CA VAL A 355 -24.02 -16.56 14.90
C VAL A 355 -24.20 -16.22 16.39
N MET A 356 -25.45 -16.01 16.83
CA MET A 356 -25.76 -15.73 18.24
C MET A 356 -25.43 -16.92 19.15
N GLU A 357 -25.79 -18.14 18.74
CA GLU A 357 -25.52 -19.37 19.50
C GLU A 357 -24.03 -19.66 19.65
N ASN A 358 -23.22 -19.27 18.67
CA ASN A 358 -21.77 -19.48 18.65
C ASN A 358 -20.96 -18.28 19.14
N HIS A 359 -21.61 -17.16 19.49
CA HIS A 359 -20.95 -15.93 19.99
C HIS A 359 -19.83 -15.40 19.10
N VAL A 360 -20.06 -15.42 17.77
CA VAL A 360 -19.10 -15.02 16.74
C VAL A 360 -19.74 -14.03 15.78
N ASP A 361 -19.11 -12.88 15.53
CA ASP A 361 -19.53 -11.99 14.45
C ASP A 361 -19.03 -12.54 13.10
N VAL A 362 -19.86 -12.51 12.06
CA VAL A 362 -19.55 -13.10 10.75
C VAL A 362 -19.71 -12.07 9.64
N ILE A 363 -18.69 -11.97 8.79
CA ILE A 363 -18.70 -11.12 7.60
C ILE A 363 -18.55 -12.02 6.36
N LEU A 364 -19.48 -11.95 5.43
CA LEU A 364 -19.51 -12.79 4.22
C LEU A 364 -20.07 -12.02 3.03
N GLY A 365 -19.71 -12.41 1.80
CA GLY A 365 -20.27 -11.80 0.59
C GLY A 365 -21.38 -12.60 -0.06
N PHE A 366 -22.28 -11.91 -0.77
CA PHE A 366 -23.43 -12.47 -1.47
C PHE A 366 -23.98 -11.50 -2.52
N VAL A 367 -24.89 -11.96 -3.37
CA VAL A 367 -25.65 -11.08 -4.29
C VAL A 367 -26.92 -10.60 -3.57
N LEU A 368 -27.02 -9.30 -3.31
CA LEU A 368 -28.20 -8.68 -2.70
C LEU A 368 -29.22 -8.32 -3.79
N GLU A 369 -30.49 -8.71 -3.60
CA GLU A 369 -31.62 -8.17 -4.35
C GLU A 369 -32.45 -7.23 -3.48
N GLU A 370 -32.68 -6.01 -3.98
CA GLU A 370 -33.58 -5.04 -3.38
C GLU A 370 -34.27 -4.23 -4.48
N ASN A 371 -35.61 -4.19 -4.48
CA ASN A 371 -36.42 -3.41 -5.41
C ASN A 371 -36.13 -3.70 -6.90
N GLY A 372 -35.83 -4.95 -7.25
CA GLY A 372 -35.52 -5.40 -8.61
C GLY A 372 -34.12 -5.04 -9.08
N LYS A 373 -33.27 -4.51 -8.21
CA LYS A 373 -31.86 -4.21 -8.48
C LYS A 373 -30.96 -5.19 -7.74
N LEU A 374 -29.76 -5.39 -8.27
CA LEU A 374 -28.76 -6.29 -7.71
C LEU A 374 -27.50 -5.54 -7.29
N TRP A 375 -26.88 -6.00 -6.21
CA TRP A 375 -25.58 -5.52 -5.75
C TRP A 375 -24.68 -6.69 -5.39
N ASN A 376 -23.37 -6.55 -5.66
CA ASN A 376 -22.37 -7.31 -4.92
C ASN A 376 -22.30 -6.73 -3.50
N ALA A 377 -22.59 -7.55 -2.49
CA ALA A 377 -22.77 -7.07 -1.13
C ALA A 377 -22.06 -7.94 -0.09
N ALA A 378 -21.75 -7.33 1.06
CA ALA A 378 -21.32 -8.02 2.27
C ALA A 378 -22.43 -7.96 3.32
N ALA A 379 -22.68 -9.08 3.98
CA ALA A 379 -23.50 -9.16 5.17
C ALA A 379 -22.59 -9.22 6.40
N CYS A 380 -22.91 -8.41 7.41
CA CYS A 380 -22.30 -8.48 8.74
C CYS A 380 -23.37 -8.97 9.70
N LEU A 381 -23.23 -10.21 10.16
CA LEU A 381 -24.12 -10.85 11.13
C LEU A 381 -23.45 -10.77 12.49
N CYS A 382 -24.09 -10.13 13.46
CA CYS A 382 -23.48 -9.87 14.76
C CYS A 382 -24.05 -10.79 15.85
N GLU A 383 -23.23 -11.12 16.85
CA GLU A 383 -23.60 -11.97 17.98
C GLU A 383 -24.74 -11.40 18.85
N ASP A 384 -25.01 -10.10 18.74
CA ASP A 384 -26.12 -9.41 19.42
C ASP A 384 -27.43 -9.47 18.63
N GLY A 385 -27.44 -10.17 17.49
CA GLY A 385 -28.58 -10.32 16.60
C GLY A 385 -28.76 -9.18 15.60
N SER A 386 -27.92 -8.13 15.65
CA SER A 386 -27.93 -7.07 14.64
C SER A 386 -27.37 -7.58 13.30
N ARG A 387 -27.82 -6.94 12.22
CA ARG A 387 -27.47 -7.30 10.86
C ARG A 387 -27.27 -6.04 10.03
N HIS A 388 -26.15 -5.98 9.34
CA HIS A 388 -25.78 -4.83 8.51
C HIS A 388 -25.35 -5.30 7.12
N TYR A 389 -25.51 -4.41 6.15
CA TYR A 389 -25.13 -4.68 4.78
C TYR A 389 -24.22 -3.59 4.24
N TYR A 390 -23.26 -4.01 3.41
CA TYR A 390 -22.45 -3.13 2.59
C TYR A 390 -22.68 -3.47 1.12
N ARG A 391 -22.97 -2.46 0.30
CA ARG A 391 -23.10 -2.58 -1.16
C ARG A 391 -21.77 -2.12 -1.76
N LYS A 392 -21.09 -2.99 -2.49
CA LYS A 392 -19.78 -2.71 -3.12
C LYS A 392 -19.88 -1.43 -3.95
N SER A 393 -18.97 -0.49 -3.70
CA SER A 393 -19.06 0.86 -4.27
C SER A 393 -18.19 1.05 -5.50
N HIS A 394 -17.11 0.29 -5.64
CA HIS A 394 -16.28 0.27 -6.84
C HIS A 394 -16.37 -1.11 -7.48
N LEU A 395 -17.02 -1.16 -8.65
CA LEU A 395 -17.22 -2.37 -9.42
C LEU A 395 -16.12 -2.51 -10.46
N THR A 396 -15.67 -3.74 -10.71
CA THR A 396 -14.90 -4.07 -11.92
C THR A 396 -15.80 -3.99 -13.16
N GLU A 397 -15.21 -4.04 -14.36
CA GLU A 397 -15.99 -4.08 -15.60
C GLU A 397 -16.95 -5.28 -15.65
N ARG A 398 -16.52 -6.44 -15.13
CA ARG A 398 -17.34 -7.65 -15.06
C ARG A 398 -18.51 -7.50 -14.09
N GLU A 399 -18.28 -6.92 -12.92
CA GLU A 399 -19.33 -6.70 -11.92
C GLU A 399 -20.38 -5.70 -12.39
N ALA A 400 -19.95 -4.65 -13.10
CA ALA A 400 -20.85 -3.65 -13.64
C ALA A 400 -21.84 -4.20 -14.70
N GLN A 401 -21.63 -5.41 -15.22
CA GLN A 401 -22.57 -6.06 -16.14
C GLN A 401 -23.84 -6.57 -15.44
N TRP A 402 -23.81 -6.78 -14.13
CA TRP A 402 -24.92 -7.38 -13.38
C TRP A 402 -25.26 -6.67 -12.06
N ALA A 403 -24.34 -5.87 -11.50
CA ALA A 403 -24.52 -5.16 -10.25
C ALA A 403 -24.60 -3.64 -10.43
N GLU A 404 -25.36 -3.01 -9.55
CA GLU A 404 -25.36 -1.58 -9.32
C GLU A 404 -24.27 -1.21 -8.29
N ALA A 405 -23.69 -0.01 -8.42
CA ALA A 405 -22.69 0.47 -7.47
C ALA A 405 -23.36 1.03 -6.20
N GLY A 406 -22.83 0.69 -5.03
CA GLY A 406 -23.18 1.32 -3.75
C GLY A 406 -22.87 2.83 -3.73
N ASP A 407 -23.28 3.53 -2.69
CA ASP A 407 -23.17 5.00 -2.57
C ASP A 407 -22.17 5.47 -1.52
N ARG A 408 -21.54 4.55 -0.78
CA ARG A 408 -20.52 4.83 0.24
C ARG A 408 -19.28 3.96 0.05
N ALA A 409 -18.10 4.49 0.37
CA ALA A 409 -16.84 3.76 0.28
C ALA A 409 -16.61 2.94 1.57
N GLY A 410 -16.98 1.66 1.54
CA GLY A 410 -16.88 0.76 2.68
C GLY A 410 -18.01 0.89 3.71
N LEU A 411 -17.94 0.08 4.76
CA LEU A 411 -18.82 0.12 5.94
C LEU A 411 -17.99 0.15 7.20
N VAL A 412 -18.39 0.98 8.17
CA VAL A 412 -17.79 1.04 9.50
C VAL A 412 -18.75 0.41 10.51
N LEU A 413 -18.23 -0.45 11.38
CA LEU A 413 -19.00 -1.23 12.34
C LEU A 413 -18.29 -1.29 13.68
N ASP A 414 -18.93 -0.80 14.74
CA ASP A 414 -18.40 -0.89 16.10
C ASP A 414 -18.84 -2.17 16.79
N ARG A 415 -17.86 -2.96 17.23
CA ARG A 415 -18.04 -4.18 18.01
C ARG A 415 -17.32 -4.08 19.35
N PRO A 416 -17.72 -4.82 20.40
CA PRO A 416 -17.11 -4.73 21.74
C PRO A 416 -15.58 -4.95 21.80
N TYR A 417 -14.99 -5.50 20.74
CA TYR A 417 -13.57 -5.78 20.60
C TYR A 417 -12.86 -4.88 19.57
N GLY A 418 -13.52 -3.93 18.92
CA GLY A 418 -12.87 -3.05 17.94
C GLY A 418 -13.82 -2.51 16.88
N ARG A 419 -13.33 -1.55 16.10
CA ARG A 419 -14.04 -0.98 14.95
C ARG A 419 -13.61 -1.69 13.68
N ILE A 420 -14.56 -2.25 12.96
CA ILE A 420 -14.35 -3.02 11.72
C ILE A 420 -14.67 -2.13 10.53
N GLY A 421 -13.78 -2.11 9.54
CA GLY A 421 -14.02 -1.58 8.21
C GLY A 421 -14.26 -2.72 7.24
N VAL A 422 -15.38 -2.71 6.53
CA VAL A 422 -15.71 -3.74 5.53
C VAL A 422 -15.61 -3.16 4.13
N LEU A 423 -14.88 -3.86 3.26
CA LEU A 423 -14.74 -3.60 1.83
C LEU A 423 -14.71 -4.94 1.08
N LEU A 424 -14.97 -4.94 -0.23
CA LEU A 424 -15.14 -6.17 -0.99
C LEU A 424 -14.10 -6.35 -2.10
N GLY A 425 -13.43 -7.50 -2.10
CA GLY A 425 -12.55 -7.99 -3.15
C GLY A 425 -11.63 -6.92 -3.70
N ASN A 426 -11.81 -6.62 -5.00
CA ASN A 426 -10.98 -5.68 -5.75
C ASN A 426 -11.06 -4.21 -5.28
N GLU A 427 -11.99 -3.82 -4.40
CA GLU A 427 -11.94 -2.48 -3.77
C GLU A 427 -10.66 -2.27 -2.98
N ILE A 428 -9.97 -3.34 -2.59
CA ILE A 428 -8.66 -3.27 -1.93
C ILE A 428 -7.57 -2.66 -2.84
N PHE A 429 -7.73 -2.62 -4.17
CA PHE A 429 -6.85 -1.86 -5.08
C PHE A 429 -7.12 -0.35 -5.05
N ILE A 430 -8.31 0.06 -4.63
CA ILE A 430 -8.69 1.46 -4.52
C ILE A 430 -8.16 1.98 -3.19
N THR A 431 -6.93 2.46 -3.21
CA THR A 431 -6.18 3.02 -2.06
C THR A 431 -7.02 3.88 -1.14
N GLU A 432 -7.96 4.64 -1.70
CA GLU A 432 -8.86 5.55 -1.01
C GLU A 432 -9.86 4.84 -0.10
N VAL A 433 -10.31 3.62 -0.42
CA VAL A 433 -11.31 2.88 0.39
C VAL A 433 -10.71 2.40 1.72
N PRO A 434 -9.63 1.60 1.76
CA PRO A 434 -8.96 1.27 3.03
C PRO A 434 -8.54 2.52 3.81
N ARG A 435 -8.11 3.56 3.09
CA ARG A 435 -7.69 4.82 3.69
C ARG A 435 -8.82 5.53 4.42
N LEU A 436 -10.01 5.61 3.82
CA LEU A 436 -11.21 6.20 4.42
C LEU A 436 -11.67 5.42 5.65
N LEU A 437 -11.65 4.08 5.59
CA LEU A 437 -11.98 3.22 6.73
C LEU A 437 -11.00 3.43 7.89
N ALA A 438 -9.70 3.49 7.61
CA ALA A 438 -8.71 3.83 8.62
C ALA A 438 -8.90 5.25 9.15
N ASN A 439 -9.28 6.22 8.29
CA ASN A 439 -9.66 7.58 8.68
C ASN A 439 -10.96 7.66 9.50
N SER A 440 -11.71 6.58 9.60
CA SER A 440 -12.89 6.46 10.47
C SER A 440 -12.58 5.68 11.76
N GLY A 441 -11.31 5.34 11.99
CA GLY A 441 -10.86 4.67 13.20
C GLY A 441 -10.98 3.16 13.15
N CYS A 442 -11.21 2.55 11.98
CA CYS A 442 -11.25 1.10 11.85
C CYS A 442 -9.91 0.49 12.28
N ASP A 443 -9.95 -0.47 13.21
CA ASP A 443 -8.80 -1.25 13.67
C ASP A 443 -8.51 -2.41 12.70
N ILE A 444 -9.57 -2.91 12.05
CA ILE A 444 -9.56 -4.14 11.24
C ILE A 444 -10.19 -3.83 9.89
N LEU A 445 -9.55 -4.27 8.81
CA LEU A 445 -10.12 -4.31 7.47
C LEU A 445 -10.59 -5.74 7.17
N ALA A 446 -11.90 -5.98 7.15
CA ALA A 446 -12.48 -7.25 6.74
C ALA A 446 -12.74 -7.23 5.24
N VAL A 447 -12.12 -8.16 4.52
CA VAL A 447 -12.10 -8.22 3.05
C VAL A 447 -12.56 -9.60 2.56
N PRO A 448 -13.88 -9.84 2.47
CA PRO A 448 -14.39 -10.92 1.63
C PRO A 448 -13.95 -10.65 0.18
N ALA A 449 -13.35 -11.65 -0.47
CA ALA A 449 -12.86 -11.57 -1.84
C ALA A 449 -13.22 -12.84 -2.63
N VAL A 450 -13.39 -12.71 -3.94
CA VAL A 450 -13.52 -13.88 -4.83
C VAL A 450 -12.16 -14.53 -5.01
N GLU A 451 -11.15 -13.73 -5.30
CA GLU A 451 -9.79 -14.20 -5.52
C GLU A 451 -8.76 -13.27 -4.89
N ASN A 452 -7.63 -13.84 -4.48
CA ASN A 452 -6.47 -13.04 -4.15
C ASN A 452 -5.94 -12.40 -5.44
N PRO A 453 -5.88 -11.06 -5.53
CA PRO A 453 -5.20 -10.41 -6.64
C PRO A 453 -3.75 -10.90 -6.72
N SER A 454 -3.46 -11.68 -7.75
CA SER A 454 -2.21 -12.42 -7.88
C SER A 454 -0.99 -11.52 -7.73
N CYS A 455 0.05 -12.12 -7.13
CA CYS A 455 1.41 -11.60 -7.17
C CYS A 455 1.86 -11.51 -8.64
N PRO A 456 2.32 -10.34 -9.12
CA PRO A 456 2.86 -10.25 -10.47
C PRO A 456 4.14 -11.10 -10.61
N PRO A 457 4.36 -11.78 -11.75
CA PRO A 457 5.57 -12.57 -11.99
C PRO A 457 6.86 -11.73 -11.96
N GLY A 458 8.01 -12.41 -11.90
CA GLY A 458 9.34 -11.78 -12.03
C GLY A 458 10.11 -11.61 -10.71
N ILE A 459 9.54 -12.06 -9.58
CA ILE A 459 10.26 -12.10 -8.30
C ILE A 459 11.53 -12.98 -8.45
N PRO A 460 12.72 -12.50 -8.04
CA PRO A 460 13.95 -13.29 -8.09
C PRO A 460 13.80 -14.66 -7.41
N GLU A 461 14.39 -15.71 -7.98
CA GLU A 461 14.28 -17.09 -7.45
C GLU A 461 14.62 -17.20 -5.96
N VAL A 462 15.64 -16.45 -5.51
CA VAL A 462 16.07 -16.38 -4.09
C VAL A 462 15.00 -15.85 -3.13
N GLN A 463 13.89 -15.30 -3.65
CA GLN A 463 12.76 -14.76 -2.90
C GLN A 463 11.46 -15.52 -3.16
N GLN A 464 11.45 -16.53 -4.04
CA GLN A 464 10.24 -17.30 -4.36
C GLN A 464 9.86 -18.31 -3.26
N GLU A 465 10.79 -18.64 -2.36
CA GLU A 465 10.56 -19.59 -1.25
C GLU A 465 9.76 -19.00 -0.07
N VAL A 466 9.57 -17.68 -0.04
CA VAL A 466 8.83 -16.99 1.02
C VAL A 466 7.76 -16.12 0.39
N GLU A 467 6.50 -16.28 0.81
CA GLU A 467 5.39 -15.52 0.25
C GLU A 467 5.40 -14.06 0.70
N HIS A 468 6.20 -13.24 0.02
CA HIS A 468 6.46 -11.86 0.41
C HIS A 468 5.38 -10.86 -0.03
N TYR A 469 4.54 -11.19 -1.02
CA TYR A 469 3.54 -10.28 -1.55
C TYR A 469 2.10 -10.72 -1.20
N HIS A 470 1.37 -9.84 -0.54
CA HIS A 470 -0.09 -9.91 -0.46
C HIS A 470 -0.64 -8.48 -0.38
N LEU A 471 -1.63 -8.12 -1.20
CA LEU A 471 -2.12 -6.73 -1.22
C LEU A 471 -2.75 -6.32 0.12
N ALA A 472 -3.47 -7.23 0.78
CA ALA A 472 -4.02 -6.95 2.11
C ALA A 472 -2.93 -6.69 3.17
N ARG A 473 -1.74 -7.32 3.04
CA ARG A 473 -0.57 -6.99 3.87
C ARG A 473 -0.16 -5.54 3.63
N VAL A 474 -0.01 -5.11 2.39
CA VAL A 474 0.35 -3.71 2.08
C VAL A 474 -0.70 -2.73 2.62
N ARG A 475 -2.00 -3.04 2.49
CA ARG A 475 -3.09 -2.20 3.04
C ARG A 475 -3.10 -2.13 4.56
N ALA A 476 -2.87 -3.24 5.25
CA ALA A 476 -2.75 -3.30 6.70
C ALA A 476 -1.64 -2.35 7.19
N ASN A 477 -0.47 -2.44 6.57
CA ASN A 477 0.72 -1.69 6.95
C ASN A 477 0.58 -0.18 6.70
N GLU A 478 0.19 0.23 5.49
CA GLU A 478 0.11 1.67 5.16
C GLU A 478 -0.97 2.40 5.97
N ASN A 479 -1.99 1.68 6.46
CA ASN A 479 -3.10 2.25 7.21
C ASN A 479 -3.04 1.99 8.72
N SER A 480 -2.01 1.28 9.20
CA SER A 480 -1.92 0.81 10.60
C SER A 480 -3.23 0.14 11.05
N THR A 481 -3.62 -0.93 10.35
CA THR A 481 -4.79 -1.76 10.65
C THR A 481 -4.40 -3.23 10.59
N TYR A 482 -5.17 -4.11 11.23
CA TYR A 482 -5.21 -5.50 10.80
C TYR A 482 -5.94 -5.60 9.46
N ALA A 483 -5.64 -6.62 8.66
CA ALA A 483 -6.47 -6.99 7.51
C ALA A 483 -6.79 -8.49 7.54
N VAL A 484 -8.07 -8.82 7.45
CA VAL A 484 -8.58 -10.20 7.37
C VAL A 484 -9.11 -10.40 5.96
N PHE A 485 -8.39 -11.16 5.15
CA PHE A 485 -8.69 -11.34 3.73
C PHE A 485 -9.10 -12.80 3.44
N ALA A 486 -10.37 -13.00 3.09
CA ALA A 486 -10.93 -14.33 2.81
C ALA A 486 -11.25 -14.44 1.32
N ALA A 487 -10.56 -15.32 0.59
CA ALA A 487 -10.77 -15.53 -0.83
C ALA A 487 -11.38 -16.90 -1.12
N GLN A 488 -12.13 -17.03 -2.23
CA GLN A 488 -12.51 -18.35 -2.75
C GLN A 488 -11.35 -19.02 -3.50
N LYS A 489 -10.47 -18.23 -4.12
CA LYS A 489 -9.33 -18.70 -4.92
C LYS A 489 -8.06 -17.94 -4.56
N GLY A 490 -6.95 -18.66 -4.48
CA GLY A 490 -5.66 -18.08 -4.10
C GLY A 490 -5.50 -17.99 -2.59
N VAL A 491 -4.66 -17.08 -2.15
CA VAL A 491 -4.19 -17.03 -0.77
C VAL A 491 -5.08 -16.15 0.09
N SER A 492 -5.54 -16.71 1.21
CA SER A 492 -6.24 -15.97 2.26
C SER A 492 -5.31 -15.71 3.43
N GLY A 493 -5.66 -14.81 4.34
CA GLY A 493 -4.83 -14.60 5.52
C GLY A 493 -5.30 -13.50 6.45
N ILE A 494 -4.61 -13.39 7.57
CA ILE A 494 -4.76 -12.33 8.55
C ILE A 494 -3.41 -11.64 8.68
N PHE A 495 -3.37 -10.35 8.40
CA PHE A 495 -2.14 -9.57 8.30
C PHE A 495 -2.10 -8.51 9.40
N GLY A 496 -0.97 -8.44 10.10
CA GLY A 496 -0.69 -7.43 11.11
C GLY A 496 -0.39 -6.04 10.52
N PRO A 497 -0.35 -5.01 11.39
CA PRO A 497 -0.20 -3.61 10.99
C PRO A 497 1.26 -3.13 10.80
N ASP A 498 2.26 -3.94 11.15
CA ASP A 498 3.67 -3.57 11.12
C ASP A 498 4.46 -4.34 10.06
N MET A 499 5.01 -3.62 9.10
CA MET A 499 5.76 -4.16 7.96
C MET A 499 7.23 -4.41 8.28
N PHE A 500 7.77 -3.78 9.34
CA PHE A 500 9.18 -3.89 9.71
C PHE A 500 9.41 -5.00 10.74
N LEU A 501 8.36 -5.59 11.28
CA LEU A 501 8.43 -6.72 12.20
C LEU A 501 8.87 -7.99 11.47
N VAL A 502 9.93 -8.64 11.98
CA VAL A 502 10.44 -9.93 11.47
C VAL A 502 10.65 -10.90 12.63
N PRO A 503 9.97 -12.08 12.66
CA PRO A 503 8.93 -12.51 11.72
C PRO A 503 7.67 -11.62 11.80
N ARG A 504 6.96 -11.48 10.68
CA ARG A 504 5.71 -10.71 10.63
C ARG A 504 4.65 -11.37 11.52
N ASN A 505 3.81 -10.56 12.15
CA ASN A 505 2.65 -11.05 12.89
C ASN A 505 1.47 -11.28 11.93
N GLU A 506 1.42 -12.44 11.31
CA GLU A 506 0.42 -12.81 10.31
C GLU A 506 0.18 -14.32 10.26
N VAL A 507 -0.99 -14.71 9.72
CA VAL A 507 -1.26 -16.09 9.29
C VAL A 507 -1.66 -16.09 7.82
N VAL A 508 -1.11 -17.04 7.07
CA VAL A 508 -1.33 -17.16 5.63
C VAL A 508 -1.90 -18.54 5.34
N LEU A 509 -2.95 -18.59 4.52
CA LEU A 509 -3.70 -19.77 4.18
C LEU A 509 -3.68 -19.97 2.65
N ASN A 510 -2.82 -20.89 2.21
CA ASN A 510 -2.56 -21.18 0.79
C ASN A 510 -3.59 -22.13 0.14
N GLU A 511 -4.36 -22.85 0.95
CA GLU A 511 -5.36 -23.82 0.50
C GLU A 511 -6.73 -23.51 1.12
N SER A 512 -7.81 -24.07 0.58
CA SER A 512 -9.12 -23.96 1.23
C SER A 512 -9.06 -24.55 2.64
N GLY A 513 -9.64 -23.85 3.60
CA GLY A 513 -9.50 -24.23 5.00
C GLY A 513 -9.76 -23.07 5.94
N PHE A 514 -9.28 -23.22 7.17
CA PHE A 514 -9.55 -22.31 8.28
C PHE A 514 -8.23 -21.95 8.96
N ALA A 515 -8.03 -20.68 9.24
CA ALA A 515 -6.87 -20.19 9.98
C ALA A 515 -7.30 -19.06 10.92
N ASP A 516 -6.63 -18.95 12.06
CA ASP A 516 -6.93 -17.97 13.11
C ASP A 516 -5.68 -17.24 13.59
N MET A 517 -5.91 -16.07 14.19
CA MET A 517 -4.87 -15.24 14.80
C MET A 517 -5.47 -14.43 15.95
N THR A 518 -4.72 -14.33 17.05
CA THR A 518 -5.07 -13.39 18.13
C THR A 518 -4.75 -11.95 17.72
N MET A 519 -5.73 -11.07 17.84
CA MET A 519 -5.58 -9.62 17.64
C MET A 519 -5.64 -8.88 18.97
N ASP A 520 -5.01 -7.71 19.02
CA ASP A 520 -5.12 -6.79 20.15
C ASP A 520 -5.49 -5.39 19.66
N THR A 521 -6.64 -4.91 20.12
CA THR A 521 -7.13 -3.55 19.85
C THR A 521 -7.23 -2.74 21.13
N ARG A 522 -6.58 -3.11 22.23
CA ARG A 522 -6.63 -2.30 23.45
C ARG A 522 -5.78 -1.04 23.28
N PHE A 523 -6.14 0.02 24.00
CA PHE A 523 -5.19 1.10 24.27
C PHE A 523 -4.12 0.55 25.20
N ILE A 524 -2.87 0.53 24.72
CA ILE A 524 -1.71 0.11 25.50
C ILE A 524 -0.92 1.37 25.81
N LEU A 525 -0.58 1.56 27.09
CA LEU A 525 0.28 2.65 27.55
C LEU A 525 1.67 2.15 27.96
N SER A 526 1.80 0.85 28.25
CA SER A 526 3.07 0.21 28.59
C SER A 526 3.11 -1.23 28.09
N ASP A 527 4.27 -1.70 27.66
CA ASP A 527 4.53 -3.11 27.35
C ASP A 527 4.64 -3.98 28.61
N GLU A 528 4.89 -5.28 28.42
CA GLU A 528 5.04 -6.26 29.52
C GLU A 528 6.23 -5.95 30.46
N SER A 529 7.21 -5.17 29.99
CA SER A 529 8.36 -4.73 30.78
C SER A 529 8.11 -3.40 31.49
N GLY A 530 6.95 -2.79 31.32
CA GLY A 530 6.58 -1.49 31.88
C GLY A 530 7.14 -0.29 31.10
N CYS A 531 7.74 -0.50 29.93
CA CYS A 531 8.18 0.58 29.06
C CYS A 531 6.97 1.20 28.32
N PRO A 532 6.94 2.51 28.08
CA PRO A 532 5.89 3.14 27.29
C PRO A 532 5.75 2.46 25.92
N ALA A 533 4.53 2.04 25.60
CA ALA A 533 4.21 1.38 24.34
C ALA A 533 2.91 1.96 23.80
N ILE A 534 2.71 1.82 22.48
CA ILE A 534 1.46 2.16 21.82
C ILE A 534 0.94 0.94 21.07
N ASN A 535 -0.37 0.80 21.01
CA ASN A 535 -0.98 -0.13 20.07
C ASN A 535 -1.04 0.55 18.70
N LEU A 536 -0.31 0.00 17.72
CA LEU A 536 -0.22 0.56 16.37
C LEU A 536 -1.57 0.73 15.69
N VAL A 537 -2.52 -0.21 15.87
CA VAL A 537 -3.84 -0.08 15.24
C VAL A 537 -4.72 0.98 15.90
N ARG A 538 -4.45 1.30 17.17
CA ARG A 538 -5.18 2.33 17.91
C ARG A 538 -4.65 3.73 17.67
N GLU A 539 -3.33 3.88 17.75
CA GLU A 539 -2.71 5.17 17.55
C GLU A 539 -2.59 5.49 16.06
N LYS A 540 -2.29 4.53 15.18
CA LYS A 540 -2.15 4.79 13.74
C LYS A 540 -1.13 5.91 13.44
N PRO A 541 0.13 5.77 13.88
CA PRO A 541 1.18 6.80 13.71
C PRO A 541 1.30 7.29 12.26
N MET A 542 1.21 6.35 11.30
CA MET A 542 1.25 6.61 9.85
C MET A 542 0.10 7.47 9.31
N LEU A 543 -1.01 7.61 10.03
CA LEU A 543 -2.09 8.51 9.59
C LEU A 543 -1.83 9.95 10.04
N GLY A 544 -1.22 10.14 11.22
CA GLY A 544 -0.89 11.46 11.74
C GLY A 544 0.20 12.19 10.96
N THR A 545 1.04 11.47 10.23
CA THR A 545 2.15 12.00 9.42
C THR A 545 1.75 12.34 7.98
N ARG A 546 0.48 12.15 7.58
CA ARG A 546 0.01 12.42 6.21
C ARG A 546 -0.16 13.91 5.92
N HIS A 547 0.21 14.33 4.73
CA HIS A 547 0.20 15.72 4.27
C HIS A 547 -1.07 16.07 3.48
N THR A 548 -2.22 16.11 4.15
CA THR A 548 -3.53 16.29 3.49
C THR A 548 -3.69 17.62 2.74
N THR A 549 -2.84 18.62 3.02
CA THR A 549 -2.77 19.88 2.28
C THR A 549 -2.59 19.68 0.77
N TRP A 550 -2.01 18.55 0.33
CA TRP A 550 -1.72 18.28 -1.08
C TRP A 550 -2.74 17.35 -1.77
N TYR A 551 -3.87 17.04 -1.13
CA TYR A 551 -4.74 15.93 -1.55
C TYR A 551 -5.89 16.34 -2.48
N ASP A 552 -5.96 17.61 -2.91
CA ASP A 552 -7.07 18.11 -3.74
C ASP A 552 -7.29 17.28 -5.01
N LYS A 553 -6.20 16.85 -5.68
CA LYS A 553 -6.28 16.01 -6.88
C LYS A 553 -6.91 14.63 -6.63
N LEU A 554 -6.90 14.12 -5.40
CA LEU A 554 -7.55 12.83 -5.08
C LEU A 554 -9.07 12.91 -5.22
N ILE A 555 -9.67 14.08 -5.04
CA ILE A 555 -11.13 14.25 -5.08
C ILE A 555 -11.64 14.81 -6.41
N GLU A 556 -10.73 15.11 -7.34
CA GLU A 556 -11.07 15.55 -8.69
C GLU A 556 -11.38 14.36 -9.61
N GLU A 557 -12.38 14.53 -10.48
CA GLU A 557 -12.62 13.63 -11.60
C GLU A 557 -11.52 13.83 -12.64
N THR A 558 -10.81 12.75 -12.98
CA THR A 558 -9.71 12.77 -13.95
C THR A 558 -9.75 11.51 -14.80
N ASP A 559 -9.44 11.64 -16.09
CA ASP A 559 -9.39 10.51 -17.03
C ASP A 559 -8.12 9.66 -16.89
N CYS A 560 -7.15 10.12 -16.09
CA CYS A 560 -5.80 9.55 -16.02
C CYS A 560 -5.71 8.22 -15.25
N VAL A 561 -6.77 7.71 -14.64
CA VAL A 561 -6.73 6.45 -13.86
C VAL A 561 -7.82 5.47 -14.30
N LEU A 562 -8.24 5.54 -15.57
CA LEU A 562 -8.86 4.39 -16.23
C LEU A 562 -7.83 3.26 -16.35
#